data_AF-A0A0S4TUS4-F1
#
_entry.id   AF-A0A0S4TUS4-F1
#
_cell.length_a   1.000
_cell.length_b   1.000
_cell.length_c   1.000
_cell.angle_alpha   90.00
_cell.angle_beta   90.00
_cell.angle_gamma   90.00
#
_symmetry.space_group_name_H-M   'P 1'
#
loop_
_entity.id
_entity.type
_entity.pdbx_description
1 polymer ?
#
loop_
_entity_poly.entity_id
_entity_poly.type
_entity_poly.pdbx_seq_one_letter_code
_entity_poly.pdbx_strand_id
1 'polypeptide(L)'
;MRPPQLIEHALRRALSGPARQEVAQVIGWDKSAVSRFLDGSQGVTIDKIDPLVRSIGYILVTCKYLDAVATLGEVGMSCECARQGLGECRRPQQ
;
A
#
# COMPACT_ATOMS: atom_id res chain seq x y z
N MET A 1 -8.40 -12.50 13.15
CA MET A 1 -7.17 -11.92 12.56
C MET A 1 -7.56 -11.20 11.27
N ARG A 2 -7.14 -9.94 11.07
CA ARG A 2 -7.37 -9.23 9.81
C ARG A 2 -6.40 -9.82 8.77
N PRO A 3 -6.85 -10.20 7.55
CA PRO A 3 -5.97 -10.79 6.56
C PRO A 3 -4.86 -9.81 6.16
N PRO A 4 -3.64 -10.31 5.86
CA PRO A 4 -2.53 -9.47 5.45
C PRO A 4 -2.87 -8.68 4.18
N GLN A 5 -2.53 -7.38 4.17
CA GLN A 5 -2.68 -6.53 2.99
C GLN A 5 -1.49 -6.78 2.06
N LEU A 6 -1.66 -7.72 1.13
CA LEU A 6 -0.63 -8.10 0.15
C LEU A 6 -0.88 -7.40 -1.20
N ILE A 7 0.21 -6.95 -1.83
CA ILE A 7 0.18 -6.38 -3.19
C ILE A 7 -0.43 -7.38 -4.18
N GLU A 8 -0.06 -8.66 -4.08
CA GLU A 8 -0.56 -9.73 -4.93
C GLU A 8 -2.10 -9.85 -4.89
N HIS A 9 -2.70 -9.84 -3.71
CA HIS A 9 -4.16 -9.89 -3.56
C HIS A 9 -4.85 -8.66 -4.16
N ALA A 10 -4.29 -7.46 -3.94
CA ALA A 10 -4.82 -6.23 -4.53
C ALA A 10 -4.76 -6.24 -6.06
N LEU A 11 -3.66 -6.73 -6.63
CA LEU A 11 -3.50 -6.89 -8.08
C LEU A 11 -4.48 -7.91 -8.66
N ARG A 12 -4.62 -9.09 -8.03
CA ARG A 12 -5.59 -10.10 -8.47
C ARG A 12 -7.01 -9.56 -8.50
N ARG A 13 -7.40 -8.81 -7.45
CA ARG A 13 -8.73 -8.19 -7.37
C ARG A 13 -8.94 -7.16 -8.46
N ALA A 14 -7.96 -6.30 -8.73
CA ALA A 14 -8.06 -5.27 -9.76
C ALA A 14 -8.11 -5.87 -11.18
N LEU A 15 -7.23 -6.83 -11.48
CA LEU A 15 -7.14 -7.48 -12.79
C LEU A 15 -8.24 -8.52 -13.07
N SER A 16 -8.99 -8.93 -12.04
CA SER A 16 -10.19 -9.76 -12.18
C SER A 16 -11.49 -8.95 -12.13
N GLY A 17 -11.39 -7.66 -11.83
CA GLY A 17 -12.52 -6.77 -11.56
C GLY A 17 -12.80 -5.75 -12.66
N PRO A 18 -13.65 -4.75 -12.37
CA PRO A 18 -14.01 -3.70 -13.33
C PRO A 18 -12.81 -2.82 -13.75
N ALA A 19 -11.81 -2.67 -12.88
CA ALA A 19 -10.59 -1.91 -13.16
C ALA A 19 -9.61 -2.61 -14.12
N ARG A 20 -9.89 -3.85 -14.55
CA ARG A 20 -8.97 -4.67 -15.35
C ARG A 20 -8.45 -3.94 -16.59
N GLN A 21 -9.33 -3.28 -17.34
CA GLN A 21 -8.95 -2.64 -18.62
C GLN A 21 -8.01 -1.45 -18.38
N GLU A 22 -8.31 -0.62 -17.38
CA GLU A 22 -7.50 0.54 -17.01
C GLU A 22 -6.11 0.10 -16.55
N VAL A 23 -6.04 -0.87 -15.63
CA VAL A 23 -4.77 -1.42 -15.14
C VAL A 23 -3.96 -2.03 -16.29
N ALA A 24 -4.60 -2.79 -17.18
CA ALA A 24 -3.92 -3.40 -18.32
C ALA A 24 -3.35 -2.33 -19.29
N GLN A 25 -4.11 -1.26 -19.54
CA GLN A 25 -3.66 -0.16 -20.40
C GLN A 25 -2.45 0.58 -19.84
N VAL A 26 -2.45 0.89 -18.53
CA VAL A 26 -1.32 1.56 -17.86
C VAL A 26 -0.01 0.78 -18.01
N ILE A 27 -0.11 -0.55 -18.05
CA ILE A 27 1.04 -1.47 -18.13
C ILE A 27 1.39 -1.83 -19.59
N GLY A 28 0.56 -1.43 -20.54
CA GLY A 28 0.67 -1.84 -21.94
C GLY A 28 0.49 -3.35 -22.12
N TRP A 29 -0.41 -3.96 -21.36
CA TRP A 29 -0.75 -5.38 -21.47
C TRP A 29 -2.03 -5.60 -22.25
N ASP A 30 -1.99 -6.60 -23.12
CA ASP A 30 -3.20 -7.14 -23.75
C ASP A 30 -3.91 -8.15 -22.82
N LYS A 31 -5.07 -8.65 -23.26
CA LYS A 31 -5.85 -9.64 -22.49
C LYS A 31 -5.07 -10.93 -22.20
N SER A 32 -4.19 -11.35 -23.12
CA SER A 32 -3.38 -12.56 -22.98
C SER A 32 -2.28 -12.38 -21.93
N ALA A 33 -1.61 -11.22 -21.92
CA ALA A 33 -0.58 -10.88 -20.95
C ALA A 33 -1.15 -10.78 -19.54
N VAL A 34 -2.36 -10.22 -19.38
CA VAL A 34 -3.06 -10.22 -18.08
C VAL A 34 -3.32 -11.65 -17.59
N SER A 35 -3.81 -12.54 -18.45
CA SER A 35 -4.04 -13.94 -18.06
C SER A 35 -2.74 -14.63 -17.65
N ARG A 36 -1.67 -14.47 -18.45
CA ARG A 36 -0.35 -15.03 -18.15
C ARG A 36 0.28 -14.50 -16.86
N PHE A 37 0.01 -13.25 -16.51
CA PHE A 37 0.45 -12.71 -15.23
C PHE A 37 -0.33 -13.34 -14.06
N LEU A 38 -1.65 -13.51 -14.20
CA LEU A 38 -2.50 -14.07 -13.15
C LEU A 38 -2.27 -15.57 -12.92
N ASP A 39 -1.93 -16.32 -13.96
CA ASP A 39 -1.59 -17.74 -13.87
C ASP A 39 -0.12 -18.01 -13.49
N GLY A 40 0.71 -16.95 -13.44
CA GLY A 40 2.12 -17.02 -13.05
C GLY A 40 3.08 -17.40 -14.17
N SER A 41 2.62 -17.53 -15.42
CA SER A 41 3.47 -17.83 -16.57
C SER A 41 4.25 -16.63 -17.11
N GLN A 42 3.98 -15.41 -16.62
CA GLN A 42 4.70 -14.19 -16.99
C GLN A 42 5.12 -13.36 -15.77
N GLY A 43 6.37 -12.90 -15.75
CA GLY A 43 6.89 -11.96 -14.76
C GLY A 43 6.60 -10.47 -15.09
N VAL A 44 7.09 -9.58 -14.23
CA VAL A 44 7.00 -8.12 -14.41
C VAL A 44 8.41 -7.55 -14.53
N THR A 45 8.64 -6.74 -15.56
CA THR A 45 9.92 -6.04 -15.74
C THR A 45 10.02 -4.85 -14.77
N ILE A 46 11.24 -4.48 -14.39
CA ILE A 46 11.47 -3.48 -13.33
C ILE A 46 10.79 -2.12 -13.62
N ASP A 47 10.75 -1.71 -14.89
CA ASP A 47 10.10 -0.48 -15.36
C ASP A 47 8.57 -0.49 -15.17
N LYS A 48 7.96 -1.67 -15.06
CA LYS A 48 6.52 -1.85 -14.90
C LYS A 48 6.07 -1.96 -13.45
N ILE A 49 6.98 -2.11 -12.49
CA ILE A 49 6.64 -2.31 -11.07
C ILE A 49 5.89 -1.08 -10.53
N ASP A 50 6.45 0.12 -10.69
CA ASP A 50 5.84 1.34 -10.16
C ASP A 50 4.49 1.67 -10.81
N PRO A 51 4.34 1.64 -12.15
CA PRO A 51 3.03 1.80 -12.79
C PRO A 51 2.00 0.78 -12.31
N LEU A 52 2.41 -0.47 -12.09
CA LEU A 52 1.51 -1.55 -11.68
C LEU A 52 0.95 -1.28 -10.28
N VAL A 53 1.84 -0.98 -9.33
CA VAL A 53 1.47 -0.69 -7.95
C VAL A 53 0.65 0.61 -7.85
N ARG A 54 0.98 1.63 -8.64
CA ARG A 54 0.21 2.89 -8.68
C ARG A 54 -1.19 2.72 -9.26
N SER A 55 -1.36 1.88 -10.29
CA SER A 55 -2.68 1.63 -10.91
C SER A 55 -3.71 1.01 -9.97
N ILE A 56 -3.26 0.39 -8.87
CA ILE A 56 -4.13 -0.16 -7.83
C ILE A 56 -4.19 0.71 -6.56
N GLY A 57 -3.68 1.95 -6.65
CA GLY A 57 -3.80 2.96 -5.59
C GLY A 57 -2.75 2.87 -4.49
N TYR A 58 -1.61 2.20 -4.72
CA TYR A 58 -0.53 2.09 -3.75
C TYR A 58 0.67 2.95 -4.15
N ILE A 59 1.41 3.42 -3.14
CA ILE A 59 2.65 4.17 -3.31
C ILE A 59 3.75 3.54 -2.46
N LEU A 60 4.99 3.60 -2.95
CA LEU A 60 6.16 3.15 -2.20
C LEU A 60 6.59 4.24 -1.22
N VAL A 61 6.69 3.89 0.05
CA VAL A 61 7.26 4.73 1.10
C VAL A 61 8.27 3.92 1.90
N THR A 62 9.24 4.58 2.51
CA THR A 62 10.20 3.92 3.39
C THR A 62 9.54 3.60 4.74
N CYS A 63 10.00 2.54 5.41
CA CYS A 63 9.56 2.25 6.78
C CYS A 63 9.74 3.47 7.69
N LYS A 64 10.90 4.13 7.60
CA LYS A 64 11.19 5.37 8.35
C LYS A 64 10.12 6.45 8.19
N TYR A 65 9.55 6.61 6.99
CA TYR A 65 8.47 7.58 6.77
C TYR A 65 7.21 7.18 7.55
N LEU A 66 6.79 5.92 7.45
CA LEU A 66 5.61 5.43 8.18
C LEU A 66 5.82 5.40 9.69
N ASP A 67 7.02 5.07 10.15
CA ASP A 67 7.39 5.09 11.57
C ASP A 67 7.29 6.51 12.13
N ALA A 68 7.77 7.52 11.38
CA ALA A 68 7.62 8.92 11.78
C ALA A 68 6.15 9.34 11.88
N VAL A 69 5.30 8.93 10.93
CA VAL A 69 3.85 9.19 10.99
C VAL A 69 3.22 8.50 12.20
N ALA A 70 3.63 7.27 12.51
CA ALA A 70 3.16 6.54 13.68
C ALA A 70 3.54 7.25 14.98
N THR A 71 4.80 7.67 15.13
CA THR A 71 5.26 8.44 16.30
C THR A 71 4.48 9.73 16.45
N LEU A 72 4.26 10.49 15.36
CA LEU A 72 3.44 11.70 15.40
C LEU A 72 1.98 11.41 15.82
N GLY A 73 1.42 10.29 15.38
CA GLY A 73 0.10 9.84 15.82
C GLY A 73 0.04 9.56 17.34
N GLU A 74 1.07 8.91 17.87
CA GLU A 74 1.20 8.60 19.31
C GLU A 74 1.37 9.85 20.17
N VAL A 75 2.30 10.74 19.81
CA VAL A 75 2.65 11.90 20.65
C VAL A 75 1.73 13.11 20.40
N GLY A 76 1.19 13.25 19.17
CA GLY A 76 0.50 14.45 18.73
C GLY A 76 -1.03 14.33 18.66
N MET A 77 -1.58 13.21 18.19
CA MET A 77 -3.03 13.10 17.91
C MET A 77 -3.87 12.56 19.07
N SER A 78 -3.30 11.74 19.97
CA SER A 78 -4.03 11.14 21.11
C SER A 78 -3.65 11.70 22.49
N CYS A 79 -2.72 12.66 22.56
CA CYS A 79 -2.25 13.18 23.84
C CYS A 79 -3.11 14.36 24.34
N GLU A 80 -4.07 14.06 25.22
CA GLU A 80 -4.89 15.08 25.90
C GLU A 80 -4.04 16.07 26.72
N CYS A 81 -3.03 15.58 27.46
CA CYS A 81 -2.15 16.43 28.28
C CYS A 81 -1.36 17.43 27.44
N ALA A 82 -0.85 17.02 26.27
CA ALA A 82 -0.15 17.93 25.36
C ALA A 82 -1.09 19.02 24.82
N ARG A 83 -2.36 18.67 24.51
CA ARG A 83 -3.38 19.66 24.08
C ARG A 83 -3.72 20.68 25.17
N GLN A 84 -3.60 20.30 26.43
CA GLN A 84 -3.82 21.17 27.58
C GLN A 84 -2.54 21.91 28.02
N GLY A 85 -1.42 21.76 27.29
CA GLY A 85 -0.15 22.42 27.61
C GLY A 85 0.62 21.82 28.78
N LEU A 86 0.29 20.59 29.18
CA LEU A 86 0.86 19.90 30.35
C LEU A 86 2.05 18.98 30.01
N GLY A 87 2.47 18.95 28.75
CA GLY A 87 3.51 18.03 28.24
C GLY A 87 2.95 16.70 27.70
N GLU A 88 3.84 15.85 27.18
CA GLU A 88 3.46 14.57 26.54
C GLU A 88 3.03 13.50 27.55
N CYS A 89 1.96 12.77 27.25
CA CYS A 89 1.54 11.59 28.00
C CYS A 89 2.57 10.47 27.76
N ARG A 90 3.54 10.30 28.65
CA ARG A 90 4.41 9.11 28.60
C ARG A 90 3.64 7.85 28.99
N ARG A 91 3.83 6.75 28.26
CA ARG A 91 3.48 5.41 28.78
C ARG A 91 4.34 5.14 30.03
N PRO A 92 3.78 4.56 31.11
CA PRO A 92 4.59 4.03 32.20
C PRO A 92 5.50 2.94 31.62
N GLN A 93 6.79 2.96 31.97
CA GLN A 93 7.66 1.82 31.72
C GLN A 93 7.18 0.66 32.58
N GLN A 94 6.67 -0.42 31.96
CA GLN A 94 6.57 -1.76 32.51
C GLN A 94 6.95 -2.77 31.43
#